data_AF-A0A067MK77-F1
#
_entry.id   AF-A0A067MK77-F1
#
_cell.length_a   1.000
_cell.length_b   1.000
_cell.length_c   1.000
_cell.angle_alpha   90.00
_cell.angle_beta   90.00
_cell.angle_gamma   90.00
#
_symmetry.space_group_name_H-M   'P 1'
#
loop_
_entity.id
_entity.type
_entity.pdbx_description
1 polymer ?
#
loop_
_entity_poly.entity_id
_entity_poly.type
_entity_poly.pdbx_seq_one_letter_code
_entity_poly.pdbx_strand_id
1 'polypeptide(L)'
;MSGACADSYGDQQVWQGAYCALNDPVGCCGICPNTDLSGLGVRLAFYLQSVMNVILVCVSPEDSTQGAWSATVLTISLVIPAMVLKYQQGITLHHATLALNFATFSALASLAVAPRCSIWRKEMALDDNNLTSREKRAKLPTALKVQHRGRVILSVALLMQVSLQWIWAIILFTHPWYSQTDCSGSTILVFFGASYTAHDINHGHYAIWPCWLIFSLSVTFVWGVILVISSASAAHDRPAIAVDNEAAEHDKKYWTLSLFGWHEISFERDAERVKIWIGHFMAFLIGLMYLTVSEMQIAKNNILPGENQLGSFGSTAALLLAVAPAWAVVVALYKLIPASPDPPTDILSPTSPTSPRLMRGLTRFLPRKQLSGDSSLFSADGMNTMHVENSQAEYSRTKLFHRGPVRN
;
A
#
# COMPACT_ATOMS: atom_id res chain seq x y z
N MET A 1 -15.09 33.37 20.01
CA MET A 1 -16.20 32.75 20.80
C MET A 1 -15.74 31.59 21.69
N SER A 2 -14.44 31.28 21.76
CA SER A 2 -13.90 30.08 22.45
C SER A 2 -13.94 30.12 23.99
N GLY A 3 -14.12 31.28 24.62
CA GLY A 3 -14.07 31.39 26.10
C GLY A 3 -15.32 30.97 26.85
N ALA A 4 -16.50 30.96 26.20
CA ALA A 4 -17.76 30.81 26.94
C ALA A 4 -18.06 29.38 27.41
N CYS A 5 -17.48 28.35 26.78
CA CYS A 5 -17.91 26.96 27.01
C CYS A 5 -17.19 26.25 28.16
N ALA A 6 -15.94 26.62 28.46
CA ALA A 6 -15.09 25.88 29.40
C ALA A 6 -14.93 26.56 30.77
N ASP A 7 -15.09 27.88 30.85
CA ASP A 7 -14.69 28.67 32.03
C ASP A 7 -15.54 28.41 33.29
N SER A 8 -16.61 27.60 33.20
CA SER A 8 -17.57 27.41 34.29
C SER A 8 -17.53 26.04 34.98
N TYR A 9 -16.71 25.07 34.52
CA TYR A 9 -16.70 23.70 35.07
C TYR A 9 -15.31 23.30 35.58
N GLY A 10 -15.25 22.83 36.83
CA GLY A 10 -14.02 22.46 37.53
C GLY A 10 -13.29 21.21 37.02
N ASP A 11 -13.89 20.44 36.11
CA ASP A 11 -13.25 19.31 35.44
C ASP A 11 -13.54 19.33 33.93
N GLN A 12 -12.56 19.77 33.15
CA GLN A 12 -12.65 19.93 31.70
C GLN A 12 -12.92 18.59 30.98
N GLN A 13 -12.42 17.46 31.50
CA GLN A 13 -12.60 16.15 30.86
C GLN A 13 -14.05 15.66 31.01
N VAL A 14 -14.62 15.82 32.21
CA VAL A 14 -16.02 15.45 32.47
C VAL A 14 -16.98 16.29 31.63
N TRP A 15 -16.76 17.60 31.58
CA TRP A 15 -17.57 18.50 30.74
C TRP A 15 -17.45 18.13 29.26
N GLN A 16 -16.24 17.92 28.75
CA GLN A 16 -16.04 17.55 27.35
C GLN A 16 -16.69 16.20 27.02
N GLY A 17 -16.57 15.21 27.90
CA GLY A 17 -17.23 13.92 27.73
C GLY A 17 -18.75 14.05 27.66
N ALA A 18 -19.34 14.87 28.54
CA ALA A 18 -20.77 15.16 28.51
C ALA A 18 -21.19 15.92 27.24
N TYR A 19 -20.42 16.94 26.84
CA TYR A 19 -20.65 17.70 25.60
C TYR A 19 -20.60 16.79 24.36
N CYS A 20 -19.61 15.91 24.27
CA CYS A 20 -19.47 15.00 23.14
C CYS A 20 -20.48 13.84 23.13
N ALA A 21 -21.10 13.54 24.28
CA ALA A 21 -22.19 12.58 24.38
C ALA A 21 -23.55 13.17 23.99
N LEU A 22 -23.68 14.51 23.94
CA LEU A 22 -24.89 15.19 23.50
C LEU A 22 -24.94 15.24 21.96
N ASN A 23 -26.01 14.71 21.38
CA ASN A 23 -26.22 14.72 19.93
C ASN A 23 -26.47 16.13 19.37
N ASP A 24 -26.98 17.04 20.20
CA ASP A 24 -27.35 18.41 19.81
C ASP A 24 -27.06 19.39 20.96
N PRO A 25 -25.79 19.76 21.19
CA PRO A 25 -25.43 20.71 22.24
C PRO A 25 -25.91 22.12 21.85
N VAL A 26 -26.29 22.95 22.82
CA VAL A 26 -26.69 24.33 22.58
C VAL A 26 -25.47 25.15 22.14
N GLY A 27 -25.23 25.24 20.83
CA GLY A 27 -24.12 25.95 20.23
C GLY A 27 -22.83 25.12 20.07
N CYS A 28 -21.98 25.58 19.16
CA CYS A 28 -20.70 24.92 18.89
C CYS A 28 -19.58 25.44 19.81
N CYS A 29 -19.15 24.61 20.75
CA CYS A 29 -17.98 24.86 21.57
C CYS A 29 -16.67 24.40 20.92
N GLY A 30 -16.77 23.42 20.01
CA GLY A 30 -15.66 22.81 19.31
C GLY A 30 -16.04 21.44 18.76
N ILE A 31 -15.22 20.94 17.85
CA ILE A 31 -15.38 19.61 17.25
C ILE A 31 -14.88 18.57 18.26
N CYS A 32 -15.69 17.56 18.54
CA CYS A 32 -15.31 16.47 19.44
C CYS A 32 -14.19 15.62 18.82
N PRO A 33 -13.11 15.32 19.56
CA PRO A 33 -11.97 14.61 19.01
C PRO A 33 -12.33 13.16 18.68
N ASN A 34 -11.83 12.65 17.55
CA ASN A 34 -11.93 11.23 17.22
C ASN A 34 -10.54 10.66 16.91
N THR A 35 -9.87 10.18 17.96
CA THR A 35 -8.49 9.68 17.90
C THR A 35 -8.32 8.43 17.04
N ASP A 36 -9.41 7.73 16.71
CA ASP A 36 -9.40 6.53 15.87
C ASP A 36 -9.43 6.86 14.36
N LEU A 37 -9.86 8.07 13.98
CA LEU A 37 -9.93 8.52 12.58
C LEU A 37 -8.88 9.57 12.22
N SER A 38 -8.64 10.54 13.11
CA SER A 38 -7.74 11.68 12.87
C SER A 38 -6.63 11.79 13.92
N GLY A 39 -6.56 10.83 14.85
CA GLY A 39 -5.56 10.82 15.90
C GLY A 39 -4.14 10.81 15.34
N LEU A 40 -3.20 11.38 16.09
CA LEU A 40 -1.82 11.57 15.65
C LEU A 40 -1.18 10.26 15.15
N GLY A 41 -1.45 9.12 15.79
CA GLY A 41 -0.92 7.83 15.38
C GLY A 41 -1.49 7.36 14.03
N VAL A 42 -2.76 7.61 13.76
CA VAL A 42 -3.40 7.31 12.46
C VAL A 42 -2.76 8.15 11.36
N ARG A 43 -2.60 9.46 11.57
CA ARG A 43 -1.96 10.35 10.58
C ARG A 43 -0.53 9.90 10.26
N LEU A 44 0.27 9.69 11.30
CA LEU A 44 1.65 9.22 11.16
C LEU A 44 1.72 7.86 10.48
N ALA A 45 0.81 6.94 10.80
CA ALA A 45 0.74 5.64 10.15
C ALA A 45 0.53 5.77 8.64
N PHE A 46 -0.43 6.59 8.18
CA PHE A 46 -0.66 6.80 6.75
C PHE A 46 0.54 7.45 6.06
N TYR A 47 1.19 8.43 6.70
CA TYR A 47 2.37 9.10 6.14
C TYR A 47 3.56 8.14 6.04
N LEU A 48 3.88 7.44 7.13
CA LEU A 48 4.97 6.48 7.18
C LEU A 48 4.72 5.31 6.23
N GLN A 49 3.51 4.73 6.22
CA GLN A 49 3.15 3.64 5.31
C GLN A 49 3.39 4.04 3.85
N SER A 50 2.95 5.24 3.46
CA SER A 50 3.07 5.70 2.08
C SER A 50 4.53 5.91 1.68
N VAL A 51 5.35 6.51 2.54
CA VAL A 51 6.79 6.70 2.31
C VAL A 51 7.51 5.35 2.26
N MET A 52 7.23 4.45 3.22
CA MET A 52 7.86 3.13 3.29
C MET A 52 7.48 2.26 2.10
N ASN A 53 6.25 2.35 1.60
CA ASN A 53 5.85 1.63 0.38
C ASN A 53 6.64 2.09 -0.85
N VAL A 54 6.90 3.40 -0.98
CA VAL A 54 7.75 3.93 -2.05
C VAL A 54 9.18 3.40 -1.92
N ILE A 55 9.76 3.48 -0.71
CA ILE A 55 11.12 3.00 -0.46
C ILE A 55 11.21 1.48 -0.70
N LEU A 56 10.24 0.71 -0.25
CA LEU A 56 10.21 -0.74 -0.40
C LEU A 56 10.19 -1.13 -1.88
N VAL A 57 9.40 -0.45 -2.71
CA VAL A 57 9.39 -0.70 -4.16
C VAL A 57 10.73 -0.34 -4.81
N CYS A 58 11.45 0.67 -4.31
CA CYS A 58 12.77 1.03 -4.81
C CYS A 58 13.86 0.03 -4.38
N VAL A 59 13.83 -0.43 -3.12
CA VAL A 59 14.89 -1.25 -2.53
C VAL A 59 14.64 -2.76 -2.73
N SER A 60 13.40 -3.21 -2.56
CA SER A 60 12.97 -4.61 -2.73
C SER A 60 11.61 -4.70 -3.45
N PRO A 61 11.61 -4.60 -4.80
CA PRO A 61 10.39 -4.76 -5.59
C PRO A 61 9.68 -6.11 -5.37
N GLU A 62 10.41 -7.12 -4.92
CA GLU A 62 9.90 -8.47 -4.63
C GLU A 62 8.99 -8.48 -3.39
N ASP A 63 9.36 -7.71 -2.36
CA ASP A 63 8.62 -7.61 -1.10
C ASP A 63 7.46 -6.59 -1.18
N SER A 64 7.35 -5.85 -2.28
CA SER A 64 6.34 -4.78 -2.46
C SER A 64 4.88 -5.25 -2.32
N THR A 65 4.59 -6.53 -2.59
CA THR A 65 3.25 -7.10 -2.41
C THR A 65 2.80 -7.02 -0.95
N GLN A 66 3.72 -7.20 0.00
CA GLN A 66 3.44 -7.10 1.43
C GLN A 66 3.13 -5.64 1.83
N GLY A 67 3.88 -4.67 1.29
CA GLY A 67 3.64 -3.24 1.52
C GLY A 67 2.27 -2.78 1.00
N ALA A 68 1.85 -3.25 -0.19
CA ALA A 68 0.54 -2.96 -0.75
C ALA A 68 -0.60 -3.56 0.07
N TRP A 69 -0.45 -4.81 0.55
CA TRP A 69 -1.43 -5.43 1.45
C TRP A 69 -1.55 -4.67 2.77
N SER A 70 -0.42 -4.29 3.37
CA SER A 70 -0.40 -3.50 4.61
C SER A 70 -1.10 -2.14 4.45
N ALA A 71 -0.89 -1.43 3.33
CA ALA A 71 -1.62 -0.19 3.04
C ALA A 71 -3.13 -0.40 2.83
N THR A 72 -3.50 -1.54 2.24
CA THR A 72 -4.91 -1.94 2.08
C THR A 72 -5.56 -2.18 3.44
N VAL A 73 -4.90 -2.94 4.32
CA VAL A 73 -5.37 -3.18 5.70
C VAL A 73 -5.51 -1.88 6.46
N LEU A 74 -4.54 -0.97 6.36
CA LEU A 74 -4.63 0.35 6.99
C LEU A 74 -5.82 1.17 6.47
N THR A 75 -6.10 1.10 5.16
CA THR A 75 -7.25 1.77 4.55
C THR A 75 -8.57 1.15 5.02
N ILE A 76 -8.66 -0.18 5.13
CA ILE A 76 -9.82 -0.90 5.67
C ILE A 76 -10.09 -0.45 7.12
N SER A 77 -9.03 -0.42 7.94
CA SER A 77 -9.09 -0.03 9.34
C SER A 77 -9.52 1.42 9.55
N LEU A 78 -9.36 2.30 8.56
CA LEU A 78 -9.87 3.67 8.60
C LEU A 78 -11.31 3.77 8.09
N VAL A 79 -11.57 3.19 6.91
CA VAL A 79 -12.81 3.41 6.16
C VAL A 79 -13.99 2.66 6.79
N ILE A 80 -13.80 1.42 7.28
CA ILE A 80 -14.90 0.66 7.90
C ILE A 80 -15.41 1.36 9.17
N PRO A 81 -14.55 1.74 10.15
CA PRO A 81 -15.02 2.49 11.31
C PRO A 81 -15.67 3.82 10.93
N ALA A 82 -15.14 4.54 9.93
CA ALA A 82 -15.76 5.77 9.45
C ALA A 82 -17.17 5.53 8.90
N MET A 83 -17.41 4.44 8.17
CA MET A 83 -18.74 4.03 7.70
C MET A 83 -19.69 3.69 8.85
N VAL A 84 -19.21 2.92 9.84
CA VAL A 84 -20.01 2.56 11.02
C VAL A 84 -20.41 3.83 11.79
N LEU A 85 -19.46 4.73 12.05
CA LEU A 85 -19.71 6.00 12.73
C LEU A 85 -20.62 6.91 11.90
N LYS A 86 -20.53 6.89 10.57
CA LYS A 86 -21.45 7.63 9.69
C LYS A 86 -22.87 7.11 9.80
N TYR A 87 -23.05 5.79 9.79
CA TYR A 87 -24.36 5.16 9.93
C TYR A 87 -24.99 5.45 11.31
N GLN A 88 -24.18 5.48 12.36
CA GLN A 88 -24.59 5.84 13.71
C GLN A 88 -24.75 7.35 13.92
N GLN A 89 -24.55 8.17 12.88
CA GLN A 89 -24.54 9.63 12.97
C GLN A 89 -23.57 10.17 14.05
N GLY A 90 -22.48 9.45 14.32
CA GLY A 90 -21.44 9.80 15.29
C GLY A 90 -20.22 10.50 14.67
N ILE A 91 -20.08 10.48 13.34
CA ILE A 91 -18.94 11.13 12.64
C ILE A 91 -19.23 12.59 12.32
N THR A 92 -18.29 13.48 12.64
CA THR A 92 -18.37 14.89 12.25
C THR A 92 -17.92 15.07 10.80
N LEU A 93 -18.34 16.16 10.16
CA LEU A 93 -17.95 16.51 8.78
C LEU A 93 -16.43 16.63 8.62
N HIS A 94 -15.74 17.13 9.65
CA HIS A 94 -14.29 17.23 9.71
C HIS A 94 -13.59 15.86 9.62
N HIS A 95 -13.96 14.92 10.49
CA HIS A 95 -13.35 13.59 10.48
C HIS A 95 -13.68 12.81 9.20
N ALA A 96 -14.89 13.01 8.67
CA ALA A 96 -15.33 12.32 7.48
C ALA A 96 -14.51 12.70 6.23
N THR A 97 -14.18 13.98 6.10
CA THR A 97 -13.36 14.52 5.00
C THR A 97 -11.89 14.15 5.16
N LEU A 98 -11.35 14.14 6.39
CA LEU A 98 -10.00 13.62 6.65
C LEU A 98 -9.87 12.15 6.28
N ALA A 99 -10.87 11.32 6.64
CA ALA A 99 -10.86 9.91 6.29
C ALA A 99 -10.82 9.70 4.76
N LEU A 100 -11.54 10.51 3.99
CA LEU A 100 -11.47 10.50 2.53
C LEU A 100 -10.09 10.89 2.02
N ASN A 101 -9.49 11.95 2.56
CA ASN A 101 -8.17 12.41 2.14
C ASN A 101 -7.08 11.37 2.42
N PHE A 102 -7.09 10.74 3.61
CA PHE A 102 -6.13 9.69 3.95
C PHE A 102 -6.33 8.42 3.10
N ALA A 103 -7.57 8.00 2.88
CA ALA A 103 -7.86 6.86 2.00
C ALA A 103 -7.40 7.11 0.55
N THR A 104 -7.64 8.33 0.04
CA THR A 104 -7.24 8.72 -1.32
C THR A 104 -5.72 8.84 -1.45
N PHE A 105 -5.06 9.45 -0.46
CA PHE A 105 -3.60 9.53 -0.39
C PHE A 105 -2.95 8.14 -0.39
N SER A 106 -3.45 7.24 0.46
CA SER A 106 -2.98 5.86 0.53
C SER A 106 -3.17 5.12 -0.81
N ALA A 107 -4.34 5.27 -1.44
CA ALA A 107 -4.64 4.62 -2.72
C ALA A 107 -3.76 5.15 -3.84
N LEU A 108 -3.55 6.47 -3.90
CA LEU A 108 -2.66 7.12 -4.84
C LEU A 108 -1.22 6.61 -4.69
N ALA A 109 -0.70 6.55 -3.45
CA ALA A 109 0.65 6.05 -3.19
C ALA A 109 0.82 4.61 -3.68
N SER A 110 -0.11 3.71 -3.33
CA SER A 110 -0.10 2.31 -3.77
C SER A 110 -0.17 2.17 -5.31
N LEU A 111 -1.09 2.90 -5.96
CA LEU A 111 -1.26 2.84 -7.42
C LEU A 111 -0.07 3.43 -8.18
N ALA A 112 0.54 4.51 -7.67
CA ALA A 112 1.68 5.15 -8.32
C ALA A 112 2.91 4.24 -8.36
N VAL A 113 3.15 3.46 -7.29
CA VAL A 113 4.33 2.59 -7.20
C VAL A 113 4.11 1.21 -7.83
N ALA A 114 2.87 0.76 -7.94
CA ALA A 114 2.55 -0.60 -8.39
C ALA A 114 3.11 -0.99 -9.77
N PRO A 115 3.22 -0.11 -10.80
CA PRO A 115 3.87 -0.45 -12.07
C PRO A 115 5.36 -0.82 -11.95
N ARG A 116 6.03 -0.45 -10.86
CA ARG A 116 7.45 -0.75 -10.61
C ARG A 116 7.66 -2.11 -9.94
N CYS A 117 6.60 -2.74 -9.43
CA CYS A 117 6.69 -4.04 -8.78
C CYS A 117 7.22 -5.09 -9.77
N SER A 118 8.21 -5.88 -9.35
CA SER A 118 8.81 -6.94 -10.19
C SER A 118 7.80 -7.97 -10.65
N ILE A 119 6.71 -8.13 -9.90
CA ILE A 119 5.64 -9.08 -10.21
C ILE A 119 5.02 -8.86 -11.59
N TRP A 120 5.05 -7.64 -12.12
CA TRP A 120 4.57 -7.31 -13.46
C TRP A 120 5.60 -7.63 -14.56
N ARG A 121 6.88 -7.81 -14.22
CA ARG A 121 7.97 -8.13 -15.15
C ARG A 121 8.17 -9.65 -15.29
N LYS A 122 8.35 -10.16 -16.51
CA LYS A 122 8.54 -11.61 -16.78
C LYS A 122 9.95 -12.14 -16.45
N GLU A 123 10.88 -11.26 -16.11
CA GLU A 123 12.33 -11.49 -16.26
C GLU A 123 12.95 -12.45 -15.23
N MET A 124 12.34 -12.59 -14.05
CA MET A 124 13.00 -13.25 -12.90
C MET A 124 13.22 -14.77 -13.03
N ALA A 125 12.54 -15.46 -13.95
CA ALA A 125 12.55 -16.92 -13.96
C ALA A 125 13.75 -17.57 -14.69
N LEU A 126 14.55 -16.81 -15.45
CA LEU A 126 15.47 -17.41 -16.44
C LEU A 126 16.89 -16.86 -16.49
N ASP A 127 17.22 -15.81 -15.72
CA ASP A 127 18.50 -15.10 -15.84
C ASP A 127 19.70 -15.82 -15.17
N ASP A 128 19.47 -16.95 -14.52
CA ASP A 128 20.57 -17.77 -14.02
C ASP A 128 21.22 -18.53 -15.20
N ASN A 129 22.30 -17.95 -15.72
CA ASN A 129 23.10 -18.47 -16.81
C ASN A 129 23.76 -19.83 -16.49
N ASN A 130 23.84 -20.20 -15.20
CA ASN A 130 24.43 -21.46 -14.78
C ASN A 130 23.44 -22.65 -14.79
N LEU A 131 22.13 -22.39 -14.91
CA LEU A 131 21.12 -23.46 -14.95
C LEU A 131 21.06 -24.10 -16.33
N THR A 132 21.13 -25.44 -16.35
CA THR A 132 20.91 -26.20 -17.57
C THR A 132 19.49 -25.96 -18.10
N SER A 133 19.29 -26.07 -19.42
CA SER A 133 17.95 -25.91 -20.05
C SER A 133 16.89 -26.83 -19.43
N ARG A 134 17.29 -27.99 -18.89
CA ARG A 134 16.38 -28.91 -18.19
C ARG A 134 15.94 -28.35 -16.84
N GLU A 135 16.86 -27.79 -16.05
CA GLU A 135 16.52 -27.19 -14.76
C GLU A 135 15.68 -25.92 -14.93
N LYS A 136 15.98 -25.10 -15.95
CA LYS A 136 15.13 -23.95 -16.32
C LYS A 136 13.70 -24.39 -16.61
N ARG A 137 13.50 -25.43 -17.42
CA ARG A 137 12.17 -26.00 -17.70
C ARG A 137 11.48 -26.56 -16.45
N ALA A 138 12.23 -27.13 -15.50
CA ALA A 138 11.66 -27.66 -14.27
C ALA A 138 11.25 -26.56 -13.26
N LYS A 139 12.01 -25.45 -13.17
CA LYS A 139 11.75 -24.34 -12.24
C LYS A 139 10.72 -23.33 -12.77
N LEU A 140 10.64 -23.17 -14.09
CA LEU A 140 9.72 -22.23 -14.77
C LEU A 140 8.26 -22.32 -14.29
N PRO A 141 7.59 -23.50 -14.23
CA PRO A 141 6.19 -23.58 -13.81
C PRO A 141 5.98 -23.10 -12.36
N THR A 142 6.92 -23.39 -11.46
CA THR A 142 6.84 -22.96 -10.06
C THR A 142 7.02 -21.45 -9.93
N ALA A 143 7.99 -20.86 -10.65
CA ALA A 143 8.20 -19.42 -10.67
C ALA A 143 6.98 -18.67 -11.22
N LEU A 144 6.40 -19.15 -12.32
CA LEU A 144 5.17 -18.59 -12.90
C LEU A 144 3.98 -18.67 -11.93
N LYS A 145 3.85 -19.78 -11.18
CA LYS A 145 2.78 -19.94 -10.18
C LYS A 145 2.93 -18.95 -9.03
N VAL A 146 4.15 -18.73 -8.53
CA VAL A 146 4.43 -17.74 -7.48
C VAL A 146 4.14 -16.33 -7.98
N GLN A 147 4.61 -15.99 -9.19
CA GLN A 147 4.34 -14.70 -9.81
C GLN A 147 2.84 -14.47 -10.00
N HIS A 148 2.11 -15.44 -10.53
CA HIS A 148 0.66 -15.33 -10.71
C HIS A 148 -0.06 -15.11 -9.37
N ARG A 149 0.31 -15.86 -8.32
CA ARG A 149 -0.28 -15.69 -6.99
C ARG A 149 -0.10 -14.27 -6.47
N GLY A 150 1.11 -13.72 -6.54
CA GLY A 150 1.33 -12.36 -6.05
C GLY A 150 0.67 -11.29 -6.95
N ARG A 151 0.54 -11.49 -8.27
CA ARG A 151 -0.26 -10.58 -9.13
C ARG A 151 -1.71 -10.54 -8.68
N VAL A 152 -2.30 -11.69 -8.38
CA VAL A 152 -3.67 -11.79 -7.88
C VAL A 152 -3.79 -11.08 -6.54
N ILE A 153 -2.90 -11.36 -5.58
CA ILE A 153 -2.92 -10.72 -4.26
C ILE A 153 -2.79 -9.20 -4.38
N LEU A 154 -1.82 -8.71 -5.15
CA LEU A 154 -1.61 -7.27 -5.35
C LEU A 154 -2.83 -6.62 -6.03
N SER A 155 -3.40 -7.26 -7.05
CA SER A 155 -4.58 -6.74 -7.76
C SER A 155 -5.81 -6.68 -6.85
N VAL A 156 -6.03 -7.71 -6.03
CA VAL A 156 -7.11 -7.72 -5.03
C VAL A 156 -6.90 -6.63 -3.99
N ALA A 157 -5.68 -6.46 -3.50
CA ALA A 157 -5.33 -5.41 -2.53
C ALA A 157 -5.66 -4.02 -3.08
N LEU A 158 -5.14 -3.68 -4.27
CA LEU A 158 -5.38 -2.40 -4.93
C LEU A 158 -6.86 -2.18 -5.25
N LEU A 159 -7.55 -3.20 -5.76
CA LEU A 159 -8.97 -3.12 -6.06
C LEU A 159 -9.80 -2.86 -4.81
N MET A 160 -9.51 -3.56 -3.72
CA MET A 160 -10.19 -3.38 -2.44
C MET A 160 -9.97 -1.98 -1.88
N GLN A 161 -8.73 -1.49 -1.93
CA GLN A 161 -8.36 -0.16 -1.48
C GLN A 161 -9.12 0.95 -2.24
N VAL A 162 -9.11 0.88 -3.58
CA VAL A 162 -9.83 1.84 -4.44
C VAL A 162 -11.34 1.72 -4.24
N SER A 163 -11.89 0.51 -4.22
CA SER A 163 -13.33 0.30 -4.07
C SER A 163 -13.84 0.85 -2.74
N LEU A 164 -13.13 0.62 -1.63
CA LEU A 164 -13.51 1.18 -0.33
C LEU A 164 -13.46 2.70 -0.31
N GLN A 165 -12.41 3.30 -0.90
CA GLN A 165 -12.31 4.75 -1.06
C GLN A 165 -13.49 5.31 -1.86
N TRP A 166 -13.89 4.63 -2.93
CA TRP A 166 -15.02 5.04 -3.78
C TRP A 166 -16.36 4.92 -3.06
N ILE A 167 -16.60 3.80 -2.38
CA ILE A 167 -17.81 3.60 -1.56
C ILE A 167 -17.89 4.71 -0.51
N TRP A 168 -16.77 5.04 0.15
CA TRP A 168 -16.74 6.14 1.12
C TRP A 168 -17.09 7.49 0.50
N ALA A 169 -16.48 7.83 -0.65
CA ALA A 169 -16.80 9.07 -1.36
C ALA A 169 -18.28 9.14 -1.78
N ILE A 170 -18.87 8.04 -2.23
CA ILE A 170 -20.29 7.94 -2.58
C ILE A 170 -21.17 8.15 -1.35
N ILE A 171 -20.84 7.54 -0.20
CA ILE A 171 -21.57 7.75 1.06
C ILE A 171 -21.53 9.22 1.49
N LEU A 172 -20.37 9.87 1.37
CA LEU A 172 -20.25 11.31 1.67
C LEU A 172 -21.08 12.19 0.73
N PHE A 173 -21.27 11.74 -0.51
CA PHE A 173 -22.13 12.43 -1.48
C PHE A 173 -23.62 12.23 -1.20
N THR A 174 -24.03 11.00 -0.88
CA THR A 174 -25.46 10.63 -0.78
C THR A 174 -26.05 10.87 0.60
N HIS A 175 -25.24 10.94 1.66
CA HIS A 175 -25.72 11.02 3.04
C HIS A 175 -25.26 12.32 3.74
N PRO A 176 -26.09 13.38 3.76
CA PRO A 176 -25.69 14.70 4.23
C PRO A 176 -25.63 14.85 5.75
N TRP A 177 -26.13 13.89 6.53
CA TRP A 177 -26.20 14.01 7.99
C TRP A 177 -24.86 13.68 8.65
N TYR A 178 -24.41 14.55 9.56
CA TYR A 178 -23.19 14.42 10.36
C TYR A 178 -23.52 14.70 11.83
N SER A 179 -22.69 14.21 12.75
CA SER A 179 -22.80 14.58 14.17
C SER A 179 -22.47 16.05 14.39
N GLN A 180 -22.91 16.60 15.53
CA GLN A 180 -22.69 17.99 15.93
C GLN A 180 -23.17 18.98 14.86
N THR A 181 -24.47 18.94 14.56
CA THR A 181 -25.13 19.80 13.56
C THR A 181 -24.81 21.28 13.74
N ASP A 182 -24.76 21.74 14.99
CA ASP A 182 -24.40 23.12 15.35
C ASP A 182 -22.95 23.49 14.99
N CYS A 183 -22.02 22.53 15.06
CA CYS A 183 -20.63 22.75 14.64
C CYS A 183 -20.42 22.59 13.14
N SER A 184 -21.30 21.84 12.47
CA SER A 184 -21.16 21.51 11.05
C SER A 184 -21.00 22.78 10.21
N GLY A 185 -21.87 23.79 10.39
CA GLY A 185 -21.81 25.04 9.63
C GLY A 185 -20.48 25.80 9.77
N SER A 186 -19.90 25.81 10.97
CA SER A 186 -18.63 26.48 11.27
C SER A 186 -17.38 25.67 10.91
N THR A 187 -17.55 24.39 10.54
CA THR A 187 -16.43 23.51 10.22
C THR A 187 -15.72 24.03 8.98
N ILE A 188 -14.41 24.24 9.09
CA ILE A 188 -13.55 24.69 8.00
C ILE A 188 -13.10 23.47 7.22
N LEU A 189 -13.43 23.44 5.93
CA LEU A 189 -12.98 22.44 4.98
C LEU A 189 -11.95 23.06 4.06
N VAL A 190 -10.86 22.34 3.80
CA VAL A 190 -9.80 22.80 2.91
C VAL A 190 -9.91 22.03 1.61
N PHE A 191 -10.23 22.72 0.51
CA PHE A 191 -10.34 22.13 -0.82
C PHE A 191 -9.45 22.89 -1.79
N PHE A 192 -8.64 22.16 -2.55
CA PHE A 192 -7.70 22.75 -3.51
C PHE A 192 -6.80 23.84 -2.89
N GLY A 193 -6.45 23.69 -1.60
CA GLY A 193 -5.64 24.66 -0.84
C GLY A 193 -6.40 25.89 -0.33
N ALA A 194 -7.64 26.11 -0.76
CA ALA A 194 -8.51 27.17 -0.25
C ALA A 194 -9.36 26.66 0.93
N SER A 195 -9.71 27.54 1.86
CA SER A 195 -10.51 27.21 3.04
C SER A 195 -11.92 27.76 2.91
N TYR A 196 -12.90 26.92 3.19
CA TYR A 196 -14.32 27.24 3.12
C TYR A 196 -15.00 26.75 4.39
N THR A 197 -15.95 27.51 4.93
CA THR A 197 -16.83 26.94 5.95
C THR A 197 -17.89 26.06 5.28
N ALA A 198 -18.40 25.05 5.98
CA ALA A 198 -19.51 24.26 5.44
C ALA A 198 -20.76 25.12 5.17
N HIS A 199 -20.96 26.19 5.96
CA HIS A 199 -22.00 27.18 5.71
C HIS A 199 -21.82 27.88 4.36
N ASP A 200 -20.62 28.35 4.03
CA ASP A 200 -20.32 29.01 2.74
C ASP A 200 -20.51 28.06 1.56
N ILE A 201 -20.10 26.79 1.73
CA ILE A 201 -20.31 25.75 0.73
C ILE A 201 -21.80 25.56 0.47
N ASN A 202 -22.62 25.47 1.51
CA ASN A 202 -24.06 25.24 1.36
C ASN A 202 -24.81 26.45 0.74
N HIS A 203 -24.36 27.68 0.95
CA HIS A 203 -25.09 28.88 0.53
C HIS A 203 -24.57 29.55 -0.75
N GLY A 204 -23.32 29.32 -1.15
CA GLY A 204 -22.75 30.01 -2.32
C GLY A 204 -21.78 29.17 -3.15
N HIS A 205 -21.25 28.09 -2.61
CA HIS A 205 -20.16 27.33 -3.24
C HIS A 205 -20.41 25.82 -3.29
N TYR A 206 -21.68 25.42 -3.47
CA TYR A 206 -22.07 24.01 -3.40
C TYR A 206 -21.28 23.13 -4.37
N ALA A 207 -20.95 23.64 -5.57
CA ALA A 207 -20.20 22.93 -6.59
C ALA A 207 -18.78 22.50 -6.15
N ILE A 208 -18.17 23.15 -5.16
CA ILE A 208 -16.82 22.80 -4.70
C ILE A 208 -16.79 21.41 -4.07
N TRP A 209 -17.85 21.04 -3.32
CA TRP A 209 -17.96 19.73 -2.67
C TRP A 209 -17.95 18.55 -3.65
N PRO A 210 -18.88 18.44 -4.64
CA PRO A 210 -18.82 17.38 -5.63
C PRO A 210 -17.57 17.46 -6.50
N CYS A 211 -17.03 18.64 -6.80
CA CYS A 211 -15.77 18.77 -7.51
C CYS A 211 -14.60 18.12 -6.74
N TRP A 212 -14.54 18.28 -5.41
CA TRP A 212 -13.52 17.62 -4.59
C TRP A 212 -13.67 16.10 -4.55
N LEU A 213 -14.91 15.60 -4.45
CA LEU A 213 -15.19 14.16 -4.48
C LEU A 213 -14.84 13.55 -5.85
N ILE A 214 -15.27 14.19 -6.93
CA ILE A 214 -14.96 13.77 -8.31
C ILE A 214 -13.46 13.84 -8.55
N PHE A 215 -12.78 14.88 -8.06
CA PHE A 215 -11.32 14.98 -8.14
C PHE A 215 -10.65 13.78 -7.45
N SER A 216 -11.08 13.43 -6.24
CA SER A 216 -10.53 12.30 -5.49
C SER A 216 -10.75 10.95 -6.20
N LEU A 217 -11.93 10.73 -6.78
CA LEU A 217 -12.24 9.56 -7.60
C LEU A 217 -11.43 9.55 -8.91
N SER A 218 -11.24 10.70 -9.53
CA SER A 218 -10.52 10.85 -10.80
C SER A 218 -9.03 10.57 -10.63
N VAL A 219 -8.43 11.02 -9.52
CA VAL A 219 -7.02 10.74 -9.20
C VAL A 219 -6.77 9.24 -9.12
N THR A 220 -7.58 8.49 -8.36
CA THR A 220 -7.42 7.04 -8.25
C THR A 220 -7.78 6.32 -9.55
N PHE A 221 -8.79 6.80 -10.29
CA PHE A 221 -9.14 6.26 -11.61
C PHE A 221 -7.99 6.37 -12.62
N VAL A 222 -7.44 7.57 -12.80
CA VAL A 222 -6.39 7.81 -13.81
C VAL A 222 -5.14 6.99 -13.49
N TRP A 223 -4.77 6.84 -12.21
CA TRP A 223 -3.61 6.06 -11.82
C TRP A 223 -3.88 4.55 -11.94
N GLY A 224 -5.12 4.11 -11.71
CA GLY A 224 -5.57 2.76 -12.04
C GLY A 224 -5.47 2.45 -13.54
N VAL A 225 -5.88 3.38 -14.40
CA VAL A 225 -5.74 3.23 -15.86
C VAL A 225 -4.28 3.17 -16.28
N ILE A 226 -3.42 4.05 -15.74
CA ILE A 226 -1.97 4.04 -15.99
C ILE A 226 -1.37 2.69 -15.58
N LEU A 227 -1.77 2.13 -14.44
CA LEU A 227 -1.34 0.80 -14.00
C LEU A 227 -1.74 -0.29 -15.00
N VAL A 228 -3.00 -0.31 -15.45
CA VAL A 228 -3.48 -1.31 -16.43
C VAL A 228 -2.69 -1.21 -17.74
N ILE A 229 -2.52 -0.01 -18.29
CA ILE A 229 -1.78 0.22 -19.53
C ILE A 229 -0.31 -0.21 -19.37
N SER A 230 0.33 0.15 -18.25
CA SER A 230 1.72 -0.19 -17.96
C SER A 230 1.91 -1.71 -17.80
N SER A 231 0.92 -2.40 -17.26
CA SER A 231 0.94 -3.87 -17.12
C SER A 231 0.77 -4.62 -18.44
N ALA A 232 0.08 -4.00 -19.42
CA ALA A 232 -0.22 -4.59 -20.71
C ALA A 232 0.87 -4.36 -21.76
N SER A 233 1.70 -3.33 -21.58
CA SER A 233 2.78 -3.00 -22.52
C SER A 233 3.81 -4.12 -22.57
N ALA A 234 3.76 -4.92 -23.64
CA ALA A 234 4.72 -5.98 -23.98
C ALA A 234 6.14 -5.46 -24.28
N ALA A 235 6.42 -4.16 -24.07
CA ALA A 235 7.73 -3.55 -24.26
C ALA A 235 8.83 -4.10 -23.33
N HIS A 236 8.47 -4.99 -22.38
CA HIS A 236 9.40 -5.77 -21.56
C HIS A 236 9.82 -7.11 -22.15
N ASP A 237 9.37 -7.46 -23.36
CA ASP A 237 9.87 -8.63 -24.10
C ASP A 237 11.14 -8.30 -24.92
N ARG A 238 11.82 -7.15 -24.71
CA ARG A 238 13.17 -6.98 -25.27
C ARG A 238 14.08 -7.98 -24.56
N PRO A 239 14.57 -9.03 -25.24
CA PRO A 239 15.58 -9.88 -24.64
C PRO A 239 16.74 -8.97 -24.26
N ALA A 240 17.21 -9.06 -23.02
CA ALA A 240 18.53 -8.55 -22.68
C ALA A 240 19.50 -9.24 -23.66
N ILE A 241 19.79 -8.55 -24.77
CA ILE A 241 20.86 -8.92 -25.68
C ILE A 241 22.06 -9.03 -24.75
N ALA A 242 22.66 -10.21 -24.67
CA ALA A 242 23.78 -10.52 -23.79
C ALA A 242 24.83 -9.40 -23.88
N VAL A 243 24.74 -8.42 -22.97
CA VAL A 243 25.77 -7.42 -22.78
C VAL A 243 26.82 -8.15 -21.98
N ASP A 244 28.01 -8.27 -22.56
CA ASP A 244 29.12 -9.05 -22.05
C ASP A 244 29.28 -8.93 -20.51
N ASN A 245 29.37 -10.09 -19.86
CA ASN A 245 29.38 -10.26 -18.40
C ASN A 245 30.49 -9.46 -17.66
N GLU A 246 31.47 -8.90 -18.38
CA GLU A 246 32.54 -8.09 -17.79
C GLU A 246 32.08 -6.71 -17.30
N ALA A 247 31.01 -6.12 -17.86
CA ALA A 247 30.51 -4.82 -17.40
C ALA A 247 29.64 -4.92 -16.13
N ALA A 248 28.99 -6.08 -15.90
CA ALA A 248 28.02 -6.27 -14.82
C ALA A 248 28.65 -6.34 -13.41
N GLU A 249 29.94 -6.70 -13.31
CA GLU A 249 30.63 -6.74 -12.01
C GLU A 249 31.06 -5.35 -11.53
N HIS A 250 31.37 -4.44 -12.47
CA HIS A 250 31.72 -3.05 -12.14
C HIS A 250 30.49 -2.20 -11.77
N ASP A 251 29.30 -2.56 -12.28
CA ASP A 251 28.07 -1.77 -12.11
C ASP A 251 27.37 -2.03 -10.75
N LYS A 252 27.60 -3.19 -10.10
CA LYS A 252 27.08 -3.49 -8.75
C LYS A 252 27.58 -2.51 -7.69
N LYS A 253 28.76 -1.91 -7.88
CA LYS A 253 29.36 -0.97 -6.90
C LYS A 253 28.78 0.44 -7.01
N TYR A 254 28.15 0.80 -8.13
CA TYR A 254 27.54 2.12 -8.35
C TYR A 254 26.02 2.14 -8.08
N TRP A 255 25.38 0.97 -7.93
CA TRP A 255 23.94 0.86 -7.75
C TRP A 255 23.43 1.47 -6.43
N THR A 256 24.21 1.41 -5.34
CA THR A 256 23.83 1.96 -4.02
C THR A 256 23.76 3.49 -3.98
N LEU A 257 24.47 4.19 -4.87
CA LEU A 257 24.35 5.64 -5.08
C LEU A 257 23.30 6.01 -6.14
N SER A 258 22.76 5.01 -6.86
CA SER A 258 21.75 5.20 -7.92
C SER A 258 20.29 5.15 -7.45
N LEU A 259 20.05 5.00 -6.13
CA LEU A 259 18.70 5.04 -5.54
C LEU A 259 17.91 6.31 -5.93
N PHE A 260 18.63 7.36 -6.31
CA PHE A 260 18.08 8.56 -6.92
C PHE A 260 18.37 8.71 -8.42
N GLY A 261 19.36 8.02 -9.01
CA GLY A 261 19.49 7.85 -10.47
C GLY A 261 19.42 9.12 -11.33
N TRP A 262 19.72 10.30 -10.77
CA TRP A 262 19.62 11.58 -11.48
C TRP A 262 20.76 11.81 -12.45
N HIS A 263 21.89 11.11 -12.28
CA HIS A 263 23.16 11.59 -12.83
C HIS A 263 23.40 11.23 -14.31
N GLU A 264 22.60 10.34 -14.93
CA GLU A 264 22.85 9.90 -16.31
C GLU A 264 21.58 9.65 -17.16
N ILE A 265 20.52 10.43 -16.93
CA ILE A 265 19.35 10.39 -17.82
C ILE A 265 19.69 11.17 -19.11
N SER A 266 20.21 10.50 -20.13
CA SER A 266 20.32 11.10 -21.46
C SER A 266 18.91 11.31 -22.04
N PHE A 267 18.45 12.56 -22.05
CA PHE A 267 17.07 12.97 -22.35
C PHE A 267 16.56 12.49 -23.73
N GLU A 268 17.45 12.27 -24.71
CA GLU A 268 17.06 11.93 -26.08
C GLU A 268 16.70 10.46 -26.33
N ARG A 269 17.16 9.50 -25.51
CA ARG A 269 17.01 8.06 -25.83
C ARG A 269 15.89 7.35 -25.07
N ASP A 270 15.35 7.98 -24.01
CA ASP A 270 14.47 7.31 -23.03
C ASP A 270 13.14 8.06 -22.77
N ALA A 271 12.44 8.50 -23.82
CA ALA A 271 11.15 9.20 -23.69
C ALA A 271 10.13 8.46 -22.80
N GLU A 272 10.10 7.12 -22.83
CA GLU A 272 9.23 6.30 -21.97
C GLU A 272 9.61 6.37 -20.49
N ARG A 273 10.92 6.41 -20.16
CA ARG A 273 11.35 6.56 -18.75
C ARG A 273 11.01 7.94 -18.22
N VAL A 274 11.15 8.98 -19.06
CA VAL A 274 10.76 10.35 -18.71
C VAL A 274 9.26 10.42 -18.41
N LYS A 275 8.40 9.80 -19.23
CA LYS A 275 6.94 9.72 -18.95
C LYS A 275 6.64 9.07 -17.61
N ILE A 276 7.27 7.93 -17.32
CA ILE A 276 7.09 7.24 -16.04
C ILE A 276 7.52 8.14 -14.88
N TRP A 277 8.67 8.81 -15.01
CA TRP A 277 9.19 9.71 -13.96
C TRP A 277 8.27 10.91 -13.72
N ILE A 278 7.79 11.57 -14.80
CA ILE A 278 6.78 12.64 -14.71
C ILE A 278 5.53 12.14 -13.99
N GLY A 279 5.05 10.94 -14.30
CA GLY A 279 3.90 10.34 -13.62
C GLY A 279 4.11 10.17 -12.10
N HIS A 280 5.28 9.69 -11.67
CA HIS A 280 5.62 9.56 -10.25
C HIS A 280 5.76 10.93 -9.57
N PHE A 281 6.37 11.91 -10.24
CA PHE A 281 6.50 13.27 -9.73
C PHE A 281 5.13 13.94 -9.55
N MET A 282 4.23 13.79 -10.52
CA MET A 282 2.84 14.26 -10.40
C MET A 282 2.10 13.56 -9.26
N ALA A 283 2.26 12.24 -9.11
CA ALA A 283 1.69 11.49 -7.99
C ALA A 283 2.19 12.03 -6.64
N PHE A 284 3.49 12.32 -6.54
CA PHE A 284 4.10 12.91 -5.36
C PHE A 284 3.52 14.30 -5.04
N LEU A 285 3.38 15.18 -6.04
CA LEU A 285 2.78 16.51 -5.84
C LEU A 285 1.32 16.42 -5.38
N ILE A 286 0.51 15.54 -5.98
CA ILE A 286 -0.88 15.32 -5.58
C ILE A 286 -0.93 14.73 -4.16
N GLY A 287 -0.06 13.78 -3.84
CA GLY A 287 0.04 13.21 -2.50
C GLY A 287 0.42 14.25 -1.44
N LEU A 288 1.39 15.12 -1.75
CA LEU A 288 1.78 16.25 -0.90
C LEU A 288 0.62 17.22 -0.70
N MET A 289 -0.15 17.51 -1.76
CA MET A 289 -1.36 18.33 -1.66
C MET A 289 -2.36 17.73 -0.67
N TYR A 290 -2.66 16.41 -0.72
CA TYR A 290 -3.56 15.77 0.24
C TYR A 290 -3.05 15.86 1.68
N LEU A 291 -1.74 15.67 1.90
CA LEU A 291 -1.13 15.83 3.22
C LEU A 291 -1.28 17.25 3.74
N THR A 292 -0.88 18.25 2.93
CA THR A 292 -0.98 19.66 3.30
C THR A 292 -2.42 20.08 3.56
N VAL A 293 -3.36 19.67 2.71
CA VAL A 293 -4.80 19.95 2.90
C VAL A 293 -5.32 19.37 4.21
N SER A 294 -4.99 18.11 4.53
CA SER A 294 -5.42 17.47 5.78
C SER A 294 -4.86 18.16 7.02
N GLU A 295 -3.55 18.47 7.05
CA GLU A 295 -2.94 19.15 8.20
C GLU A 295 -3.43 20.60 8.34
N MET A 296 -3.63 21.32 7.23
CA MET A 296 -4.25 22.64 7.26
C MET A 296 -5.68 22.59 7.79
N GLN A 297 -6.44 21.57 7.43
CA GLN A 297 -7.81 21.39 7.92
C GLN A 297 -7.83 21.14 9.44
N ILE A 298 -6.94 20.28 9.95
CA ILE A 298 -6.78 20.03 11.39
C ILE A 298 -6.40 21.33 12.12
N ALA A 299 -5.39 22.04 11.61
CA ALA A 299 -4.88 23.25 12.25
C ALA A 299 -5.89 24.41 12.30
N LYS A 300 -6.82 24.50 11.33
CA LYS A 300 -7.80 25.58 11.25
C LYS A 300 -9.07 25.33 12.06
N ASN A 301 -9.44 24.08 12.30
CA ASN A 301 -10.64 23.77 13.07
C ASN A 301 -10.38 23.86 14.57
N ASN A 302 -11.37 24.33 15.32
CA ASN A 302 -11.32 24.31 16.79
C ASN A 302 -11.70 22.92 17.30
N ILE A 303 -10.70 22.05 17.43
CA ILE A 303 -10.89 20.67 17.89
C ILE A 303 -10.64 20.64 19.40
N LEU A 304 -11.57 20.05 20.16
CA LEU A 304 -11.44 19.93 21.61
C LEU A 304 -10.21 19.06 21.96
N PRO A 305 -9.55 19.31 23.11
CA PRO A 305 -8.32 18.63 23.45
C PRO A 305 -8.52 17.11 23.53
N GLY A 306 -7.49 16.35 23.14
CA GLY A 306 -7.53 14.88 23.14
C GLY A 306 -7.25 14.25 21.78
N GLU A 307 -7.51 14.94 20.68
CA GLU A 307 -7.30 14.39 19.33
C GLU A 307 -5.84 13.96 19.08
N ASN A 308 -4.88 14.76 19.55
CA ASN A 308 -3.45 14.48 19.37
C ASN A 308 -2.86 13.51 20.41
N GLN A 309 -3.69 12.84 21.22
CA GLN A 309 -3.19 11.86 22.19
C GLN A 309 -2.84 10.54 21.48
N LEU A 310 -1.58 10.12 21.57
CA LEU A 310 -1.09 8.85 21.01
C LEU A 310 -1.64 7.61 21.73
N GLY A 311 -2.14 7.77 22.96
CA GLY A 311 -2.54 6.66 23.83
C GLY A 311 -3.87 5.98 23.47
N SER A 312 -4.57 6.43 22.43
CA SER A 312 -5.77 5.73 21.97
C SER A 312 -5.42 4.39 21.31
N PHE A 313 -6.33 3.43 21.44
CA PHE A 313 -6.17 2.11 20.84
C PHE A 313 -6.00 2.20 19.31
N GLY A 314 -6.84 2.98 18.62
CA GLY A 314 -6.76 3.14 17.17
C GLY A 314 -5.43 3.77 16.71
N SER A 315 -4.96 4.81 17.39
CA SER A 315 -3.66 5.44 17.06
C SER A 315 -2.48 4.48 17.26
N THR A 316 -2.47 3.71 18.35
CA THR A 316 -1.41 2.73 18.62
C THR A 316 -1.45 1.57 17.63
N ALA A 317 -2.63 1.03 17.34
CA ALA A 317 -2.81 -0.06 16.39
C ALA A 317 -2.40 0.36 14.96
N ALA A 318 -2.76 1.58 14.53
CA ALA A 318 -2.35 2.11 13.24
C ALA A 318 -0.82 2.23 13.12
N LEU A 319 -0.15 2.73 14.17
CA LEU A 319 1.31 2.80 14.20
C LEU A 319 1.96 1.42 14.14
N LEU A 320 1.43 0.44 14.89
CA LEU A 320 1.93 -0.95 14.82
C LEU A 320 1.78 -1.53 13.42
N LEU A 321 0.68 -1.25 12.72
CA LEU A 321 0.51 -1.67 11.31
C LEU A 321 1.56 -1.03 10.39
N ALA A 322 1.92 0.24 10.63
CA ALA A 322 2.94 0.94 9.84
C ALA A 322 4.38 0.43 10.10
N VAL A 323 4.63 -0.30 11.20
CA VAL A 323 5.93 -0.93 11.47
C VAL A 323 6.21 -2.08 10.48
N ALA A 324 5.17 -2.77 9.98
CA ALA A 324 5.35 -3.92 9.08
C ALA A 324 6.14 -3.59 7.79
N PRO A 325 5.75 -2.58 6.97
CA PRO A 325 6.56 -2.20 5.81
C PRO A 325 7.91 -1.59 6.20
N ALA A 326 8.00 -0.87 7.31
CA ALA A 326 9.26 -0.31 7.79
C ALA A 326 10.27 -1.43 8.10
N TRP A 327 9.82 -2.52 8.71
CA TRP A 327 10.63 -3.70 8.95
C TRP A 327 11.10 -4.36 7.65
N ALA A 328 10.21 -4.49 6.66
CA ALA A 328 10.59 -5.02 5.35
C ALA A 328 11.67 -4.16 4.66
N VAL A 329 11.57 -2.83 4.77
CA VAL A 329 12.60 -1.90 4.29
C VAL A 329 13.92 -2.11 5.03
N VAL A 330 13.91 -2.24 6.36
CA VAL A 330 15.12 -2.48 7.16
C VAL A 330 15.80 -3.80 6.75
N VAL A 331 15.04 -4.88 6.59
CA VAL A 331 15.56 -6.18 6.13
C VAL A 331 16.16 -6.07 4.72
N ALA A 332 15.49 -5.36 3.82
CA ALA A 332 15.98 -5.15 2.46
C ALA A 332 17.28 -4.32 2.45
N LEU A 333 17.36 -3.26 3.25
CA LEU A 333 18.57 -2.46 3.42
C LEU A 333 19.71 -3.27 4.05
N TYR A 334 19.43 -4.13 5.03
CA TYR A 334 20.43 -4.98 5.64
C TYR A 334 21.05 -5.97 4.65
N LYS A 335 20.25 -6.53 3.73
CA LYS A 335 20.72 -7.40 2.63
C LYS A 335 21.64 -6.67 1.64
N LEU A 336 21.55 -5.34 1.56
CA LEU A 336 22.41 -4.53 0.69
C LEU A 336 23.77 -4.21 1.32
N ILE A 337 23.93 -4.37 2.63
CA ILE A 337 25.22 -4.17 3.29
C ILE A 337 26.10 -5.38 2.95
N PRO A 338 27.19 -5.21 2.17
CA PRO A 338 28.07 -6.31 1.86
C PRO A 338 28.60 -6.90 3.17
N ALA A 339 28.53 -8.23 3.29
CA ALA A 339 29.17 -8.92 4.40
C ALA A 339 30.62 -8.44 4.48
N SER A 340 31.07 -8.04 5.67
CA SER A 340 32.47 -7.66 5.88
C SER A 340 33.34 -8.72 5.22
N PRO A 341 34.35 -8.35 4.41
CA PRO A 341 35.23 -9.32 3.80
C PRO A 341 35.74 -10.23 4.91
N ASP A 342 35.57 -11.54 4.73
CA ASP A 342 36.08 -12.51 5.68
C ASP A 342 37.56 -12.19 5.91
N PRO A 343 38.02 -12.16 7.17
CA PRO A 343 39.43 -11.91 7.44
C PRO A 343 40.25 -12.91 6.60
N PRO A 344 41.34 -12.46 5.95
CA PRO A 344 42.14 -13.33 5.11
C PRO A 344 42.51 -14.55 5.94
N THR A 345 41.99 -15.71 5.52
CA THR A 345 42.43 -17.00 6.03
C THR A 345 43.79 -17.27 5.42
N ASP A 346 44.79 -16.51 5.88
CA ASP A 346 46.18 -16.73 5.55
C ASP A 346 46.59 -18.08 6.14
N ILE A 347 46.64 -19.07 5.25
CA ILE A 347 47.80 -19.93 5.02
C ILE A 347 48.54 -20.32 6.32
N LEU A 348 47.97 -21.24 7.07
CA LEU A 348 48.77 -22.28 7.73
C LEU A 348 48.36 -23.61 7.10
N SER A 349 48.91 -23.86 5.92
CA SER A 349 49.05 -25.19 5.34
C SER A 349 50.16 -25.92 6.10
N PRO A 350 49.88 -26.93 6.95
CA PRO A 350 50.93 -27.80 7.43
C PRO A 350 51.39 -28.68 6.28
N THR A 351 52.55 -28.35 5.72
CA THR A 351 53.37 -29.29 4.96
C THR A 351 53.80 -30.44 5.87
N SER A 352 53.37 -31.66 5.58
CA SER A 352 54.15 -32.87 5.91
C SER A 352 53.64 -34.09 5.11
N PRO A 353 54.53 -35.00 4.67
CA PRO A 353 54.32 -35.85 3.50
C PRO A 353 53.97 -37.31 3.83
N THR A 354 53.49 -38.04 2.81
CA THR A 354 53.64 -39.51 2.56
C THR A 354 53.34 -40.46 3.74
N SER A 355 52.37 -41.37 3.66
CA SER A 355 52.46 -42.67 2.94
C SER A 355 51.21 -43.54 3.27
N PRO A 356 51.04 -44.82 2.85
CA PRO A 356 49.86 -45.24 2.12
C PRO A 356 49.00 -46.28 2.87
N ARG A 357 47.81 -46.54 2.31
CA ARG A 357 47.00 -47.78 2.41
C ARG A 357 46.59 -48.28 3.81
N LEU A 358 45.32 -48.72 3.83
CA LEU A 358 44.74 -49.76 4.66
C LEU A 358 44.11 -49.30 6.00
N MET A 359 42.81 -48.98 5.96
CA MET A 359 41.83 -49.80 6.69
C MET A 359 40.41 -49.51 6.18
N ARG A 360 39.80 -50.57 5.63
CA ARG A 360 38.36 -50.79 5.64
C ARG A 360 37.89 -50.89 7.08
N GLY A 361 36.73 -50.30 7.36
CA GLY A 361 35.82 -50.80 8.37
C GLY A 361 35.67 -49.90 9.59
N LEU A 362 34.41 -49.73 9.98
CA LEU A 362 33.92 -49.05 11.18
C LEU A 362 33.95 -47.52 11.17
N THR A 363 32.84 -46.94 10.71
CA THR A 363 32.00 -46.05 11.55
C THR A 363 30.66 -45.81 10.86
N ARG A 364 29.75 -46.79 11.02
CA ARG A 364 28.31 -46.49 11.14
C ARG A 364 28.13 -45.78 12.49
N PHE A 365 27.14 -44.90 12.54
CA PHE A 365 26.67 -44.10 13.69
C PHE A 365 27.40 -42.78 13.95
N LEU A 366 27.06 -41.77 13.15
CA LEU A 366 26.71 -40.45 13.69
C LEU A 366 25.51 -39.89 12.89
N PRO A 367 24.43 -39.43 13.56
CA PRO A 367 23.26 -38.90 12.89
C PRO A 367 23.58 -37.51 12.34
N ARG A 368 23.43 -37.39 11.02
CA ARG A 368 23.48 -36.13 10.28
C ARG A 368 22.27 -35.29 10.71
N LYS A 369 22.44 -34.37 11.65
CA LYS A 369 21.45 -33.31 11.91
C LYS A 369 21.35 -32.45 10.65
N GLN A 370 20.30 -32.67 9.86
CA GLN A 370 19.76 -31.68 8.93
C GLN A 370 19.36 -30.46 9.77
N LEU A 371 20.12 -29.37 9.69
CA LEU A 371 19.52 -28.05 9.88
C LEU A 371 18.76 -27.73 8.59
N SER A 372 17.54 -28.27 8.48
CA SER A 372 16.46 -27.63 7.74
C SER A 372 16.11 -26.38 8.54
N GLY A 373 16.59 -25.23 8.08
CA GLY A 373 16.12 -23.95 8.57
C GLY A 373 14.70 -23.72 8.03
N ASP A 374 13.72 -24.32 8.67
CA ASP A 374 12.30 -24.05 8.46
C ASP A 374 12.04 -22.60 8.86
N SER A 375 12.16 -21.70 7.88
CA SER A 375 11.63 -20.34 7.95
C SER A 375 10.12 -20.38 7.64
N SER A 376 9.40 -21.25 8.33
CA SER A 376 7.94 -21.34 8.30
C SER A 376 7.39 -20.78 9.60
N LEU A 377 7.56 -19.47 9.79
CA LEU A 377 6.87 -18.75 10.86
C LEU A 377 6.29 -17.45 10.31
N PHE A 378 5.54 -17.57 9.22
CA PHE A 378 4.39 -16.72 8.83
C PHE A 378 3.77 -17.35 7.56
N SER A 379 3.32 -18.61 7.66
CA SER A 379 2.44 -19.15 6.60
C SER A 379 1.03 -18.62 6.87
N ALA A 380 0.58 -17.68 6.03
CA ALA A 380 -0.81 -17.25 5.95
C ALA A 380 -1.69 -18.32 5.27
N ASP A 381 -1.52 -19.59 5.64
CA ASP A 381 -2.39 -20.71 5.26
C ASP A 381 -3.50 -20.84 6.30
N GLY A 382 -4.37 -19.82 6.36
CA GLY A 382 -5.51 -19.76 7.27
C GLY A 382 -6.80 -19.25 6.63
N MET A 383 -6.85 -19.16 5.30
CA MET A 383 -8.06 -18.78 4.56
C MET A 383 -8.14 -19.65 3.30
N ASN A 384 -8.86 -20.78 3.41
CA ASN A 384 -9.76 -21.31 2.38
C ASN A 384 -10.27 -22.71 2.76
N THR A 385 -11.48 -22.76 3.31
CA THR A 385 -12.49 -23.79 3.01
C THR A 385 -13.88 -23.17 3.19
N MET A 386 -14.25 -22.22 2.32
CA MET A 386 -15.66 -22.07 1.98
C MET A 386 -15.96 -23.02 0.83
N HIS A 387 -16.73 -24.05 1.17
CA HIS A 387 -17.43 -24.90 0.21
C HIS A 387 -18.28 -24.03 -0.72
N VAL A 388 -17.84 -23.88 -1.97
CA VAL A 388 -18.72 -23.48 -3.07
C VAL A 388 -19.27 -24.77 -3.64
N GLU A 389 -20.52 -25.07 -3.29
CA GLU A 389 -21.27 -26.19 -3.80
C GLU A 389 -21.64 -25.91 -5.26
N ASN A 390 -21.17 -26.79 -6.14
CA ASN A 390 -21.42 -26.77 -7.58
C ASN A 390 -22.91 -26.98 -7.87
N SER A 391 -23.58 -25.97 -8.41
CA SER A 391 -24.78 -26.14 -9.24
C SER A 391 -24.41 -25.86 -10.70
N GLN A 392 -23.90 -26.90 -11.37
CA GLN A 392 -23.92 -27.01 -12.82
C GLN A 392 -24.63 -28.32 -13.16
N ALA A 393 -25.95 -28.22 -13.30
CA ALA A 393 -26.74 -29.18 -14.06
C ALA A 393 -27.57 -28.36 -15.05
N GLU A 394 -27.72 -28.92 -16.25
CA GLU A 394 -28.76 -28.55 -17.22
C GLU A 394 -28.44 -27.43 -18.23
N TYR A 395 -27.48 -27.68 -19.13
CA TYR A 395 -27.61 -27.19 -20.51
C TYR A 395 -26.90 -28.10 -21.52
N SER A 396 -27.50 -29.23 -21.85
CA SER A 396 -27.20 -30.01 -23.06
C SER A 396 -28.30 -31.04 -23.34
N ARG A 397 -29.39 -30.61 -23.99
CA ARG A 397 -30.30 -31.55 -24.66
C ARG A 397 -31.17 -30.91 -25.73
N THR A 398 -30.60 -30.62 -26.91
CA THR A 398 -31.34 -30.67 -28.18
C THR A 398 -30.38 -30.77 -29.37
N LYS A 399 -30.07 -32.01 -29.75
CA LYS A 399 -29.77 -32.38 -31.14
C LYS A 399 -31.06 -32.98 -31.70
N LEU A 400 -31.59 -32.48 -32.82
CA LEU A 400 -32.25 -33.29 -33.86
C LEU A 400 -32.73 -32.42 -35.05
N PHE A 401 -32.39 -32.88 -36.27
CA PHE A 401 -32.77 -32.39 -37.61
C PHE A 401 -32.09 -31.08 -38.06
N HIS A 402 -31.48 -30.94 -39.25
CA HIS A 402 -31.66 -31.61 -40.54
C HIS A 402 -30.32 -31.74 -41.29
N ARG A 403 -30.08 -32.92 -41.87
CA ARG A 403 -29.14 -33.15 -42.98
C ARG A 403 -30.00 -33.48 -44.19
N GLY A 404 -29.86 -32.72 -45.27
CA GLY A 404 -30.45 -33.02 -46.56
C GLY A 404 -29.44 -32.68 -47.66
N PRO A 405 -29.04 -33.63 -48.50
CA PRO A 405 -28.47 -33.36 -49.81
C PRO A 405 -29.57 -33.46 -50.88
N VAL A 406 -29.40 -32.79 -52.01
CA VAL A 406 -29.63 -33.32 -53.38
C VAL A 406 -29.29 -32.22 -54.39
N ARG A 407 -28.50 -32.62 -55.39
CA ARG A 407 -28.21 -31.89 -56.63
C ARG A 407 -29.47 -31.72 -57.49
N ASN A 408 -29.57 -30.59 -58.19
CA ASN A 408 -29.47 -30.54 -59.65
C ASN A 408 -29.18 -29.11 -60.09
#